data_AF-A0A7C5XCG4-F1
#
_entry.id   AF-A0A7C5XCG4-F1
#
_cell.length_a   1.000
_cell.length_b   1.000
_cell.length_c   1.000
_cell.angle_alpha   90.00
_cell.angle_beta   90.00
_cell.angle_gamma   90.00
#
_symmetry.space_group_name_H-M   'P 1'
#
loop_
_entity.id
_entity.type
_entity.pdbx_description
1 polymer ?
#
loop_
_entity_poly.entity_id
_entity_poly.type
_entity_poly.pdbx_seq_one_letter_code
_entity_poly.pdbx_strand_id
1 'polypeptide(L)'
;MFPRYVINCPECRVAVEYPYDPKYAELARRSPGGLYAVALRCPRGHLFTVLIDEHGAVRRVGPASAEVEAGCELVGNVDFLPPAVRQRVAEALKTGNYRGVEKLIEDLKRMGLVRCL
;
A
#
# COMPACT_ATOMS: atom_id res chain seq x y z
N MET A 1 -1.40 21.89 -21.40
CA MET A 1 -2.42 21.41 -20.45
C MET A 1 -1.79 20.28 -19.67
N PHE A 2 -1.50 20.47 -18.39
CA PHE A 2 -0.87 19.40 -17.59
C PHE A 2 -1.90 18.30 -17.33
N PRO A 3 -1.50 17.01 -17.36
CA PRO A 3 -2.40 15.93 -16.99
C PRO A 3 -2.93 16.15 -15.57
N ARG A 4 -4.19 15.78 -15.34
CA ARG A 4 -4.84 15.85 -14.03
C ARG A 4 -5.46 14.49 -13.74
N TYR A 5 -5.40 14.07 -12.49
CA TYR A 5 -6.19 12.97 -12.01
C TYR A 5 -7.62 13.45 -11.76
N VAL A 6 -8.59 12.72 -12.28
CA VAL A 6 -10.00 12.89 -11.94
C VAL A 6 -10.39 11.70 -11.06
N ILE A 7 -10.52 11.96 -9.77
CA ILE A 7 -10.68 10.93 -8.75
C ILE A 7 -12.02 11.13 -8.05
N ASN A 8 -12.86 10.11 -8.09
CA ASN A 8 -14.13 10.18 -7.36
C ASN A 8 -13.90 9.89 -5.89
N CYS A 9 -14.38 10.80 -5.03
CA CYS A 9 -14.36 10.59 -3.59
C CYS A 9 -15.08 9.27 -3.25
N PRO A 10 -14.47 8.35 -2.48
CA PRO A 10 -15.08 7.06 -2.16
C PRO A 10 -16.35 7.21 -1.31
N GLU A 11 -16.45 8.30 -0.53
CA GLU A 11 -17.56 8.59 0.38
C GLU A 11 -18.76 9.20 -0.36
N CYS A 12 -18.53 10.27 -1.12
CA CYS A 12 -19.62 11.08 -1.69
C CYS A 12 -19.65 11.11 -3.22
N ARG A 13 -18.76 10.35 -3.89
CA ARG A 13 -18.63 10.24 -5.36
C ARG A 13 -18.35 11.56 -6.10
N VAL A 14 -18.14 12.66 -5.39
CA VAL A 14 -17.76 13.95 -6.00
C VAL A 14 -16.38 13.81 -6.65
N ALA A 15 -16.27 14.28 -7.89
CA ALA A 15 -15.01 14.32 -8.62
C ALA A 15 -14.04 15.32 -7.97
N VAL A 16 -12.81 14.87 -7.76
CA VAL A 16 -11.70 15.65 -7.25
C VAL A 16 -10.64 15.71 -8.33
N GLU A 17 -10.36 16.92 -8.79
CA GLU A 17 -9.30 17.16 -9.76
C GLU A 17 -7.99 17.44 -9.05
N TYR A 18 -7.02 16.54 -9.20
CA TYR A 18 -5.70 16.68 -8.59
C TYR A 18 -4.62 16.77 -9.66
N PRO A 19 -3.68 17.74 -9.59
CA PRO A 19 -2.62 17.86 -10.59
C PRO A 19 -1.75 16.60 -10.62
N TYR A 20 -1.44 16.13 -11.82
CA TYR A 20 -0.42 15.09 -11.99
C TYR A 20 0.96 15.67 -11.65
N ASP A 21 1.72 14.96 -10.81
CA ASP A 21 3.13 15.26 -10.57
C ASP A 21 3.96 14.02 -10.92
N PRO A 22 4.92 14.11 -11.86
CA PRO A 22 5.80 12.99 -12.20
C PRO A 22 6.63 12.49 -11.00
N LYS A 23 6.82 13.30 -9.96
CA LYS A 23 7.46 12.88 -8.72
C LYS A 23 6.71 11.75 -8.02
N TYR A 24 5.39 11.62 -8.19
CA TYR A 24 4.64 10.52 -7.59
C TYR A 24 5.06 9.16 -8.16
N ALA A 25 5.29 9.08 -9.46
CA ALA A 25 5.81 7.88 -10.11
C ALA A 25 7.25 7.57 -9.64
N GLU A 26 8.09 8.59 -9.46
CA GLU A 26 9.44 8.40 -8.92
C GLU A 26 9.43 7.91 -7.47
N LEU A 27 8.56 8.48 -6.63
CA LEU A 27 8.37 8.05 -5.24
C LEU A 27 7.80 6.64 -5.17
N ALA A 28 6.88 6.28 -6.07
CA ALA A 28 6.34 4.93 -6.17
C ALA A 28 7.43 3.91 -6.53
N ARG A 29 8.35 4.23 -7.47
CA ARG A 29 9.50 3.37 -7.81
C ARG A 29 10.46 3.13 -6.65
N ARG A 30 10.62 4.14 -5.80
CA ARG A 30 11.48 4.06 -4.60
C ARG A 30 10.77 3.40 -3.42
N SER A 31 9.46 3.24 -3.50
CA SER A 31 8.66 2.60 -2.46
C SER A 31 8.70 1.06 -2.62
N PRO A 32 8.84 0.30 -1.53
CA PRO A 32 8.90 -1.17 -1.56
C PRO A 32 7.62 -1.87 -2.12
N GLY A 33 6.55 -1.12 -2.37
CA GLY A 33 5.33 -1.58 -3.03
C GLY A 33 5.19 -1.21 -4.51
N GLY A 34 6.09 -0.42 -5.09
CA GLY A 34 5.85 0.21 -6.40
C GLY A 34 4.68 1.20 -6.37
N LEU A 35 4.28 1.65 -5.17
CA LEU A 35 3.11 2.48 -4.92
C LEU A 35 3.47 3.67 -4.02
N TYR A 36 2.89 4.82 -4.34
CA TYR A 36 2.97 6.04 -3.56
C TYR A 36 1.56 6.44 -3.09
N ALA A 37 1.41 6.67 -1.78
CA ALA A 37 0.16 7.09 -1.18
C ALA A 37 0.09 8.62 -1.06
N VAL A 38 -0.99 9.22 -1.57
CA VAL A 38 -1.29 10.65 -1.39
C VAL A 38 -2.65 10.82 -0.72
N ALA A 39 -2.70 11.62 0.34
CA ALA A 39 -3.94 11.98 1.00
C ALA A 39 -4.56 13.20 0.31
N LEU A 40 -5.81 13.07 -0.14
CA LEU A 40 -6.58 14.11 -0.80
C LEU A 40 -7.81 14.45 0.02
N ARG A 41 -8.28 15.69 -0.13
CA ARG A 41 -9.51 16.16 0.49
C ARG A 41 -10.51 16.52 -0.59
N CYS A 42 -11.73 15.99 -0.51
CA CYS A 42 -12.79 16.36 -1.44
C CYS A 42 -13.37 17.74 -1.09
N PRO A 43 -14.07 18.43 -2.03
CA PRO A 43 -14.72 19.71 -1.78
C PRO A 43 -15.77 19.66 -0.65
N ARG A 44 -16.30 18.48 -0.33
CA ARG A 44 -17.23 18.25 0.79
C ARG A 44 -16.53 17.97 2.12
N GLY A 45 -15.20 18.00 2.15
CA GLY A 45 -14.41 17.90 3.39
C GLY A 45 -13.93 16.50 3.77
N HIS A 46 -14.33 15.42 3.05
CA HIS A 46 -13.86 14.06 3.30
C HIS A 46 -12.39 13.89 2.93
N LEU A 47 -11.63 13.21 3.79
CA LEU A 47 -10.23 12.85 3.55
C LEU A 47 -10.16 11.42 3.03
N PHE A 48 -9.42 11.21 1.94
CA PHE A 48 -9.25 9.90 1.33
C PHE A 48 -7.84 9.76 0.76
N THR A 49 -7.34 8.52 0.70
CA THR A 49 -6.01 8.20 0.21
C THR A 49 -6.10 7.62 -1.19
N VAL A 50 -5.14 8.01 -2.03
CA VAL A 50 -4.99 7.54 -3.41
C VAL A 50 -3.62 6.87 -3.52
N LEU A 51 -3.59 5.66 -4.08
CA LEU A 51 -2.36 4.94 -4.39
C LEU A 51 -2.03 5.08 -5.87
N ILE A 52 -0.83 5.59 -6.15
CA ILE A 52 -0.29 5.86 -7.47
C ILE A 52 0.87 4.90 -7.73
N ASP A 53 0.95 4.29 -8.91
CA ASP A 53 2.02 3.36 -9.27
C ASP A 53 3.27 4.02 -9.88
N GLU A 54 4.28 3.20 -10.18
CA GLU A 54 5.54 3.57 -10.82
C GLU A 54 5.42 4.14 -12.25
N HIS A 55 4.25 4.02 -12.87
CA HIS A 55 3.88 4.62 -14.15
C HIS A 55 3.05 5.91 -13.95
N GLY A 56 2.74 6.27 -12.70
CA GLY A 56 1.94 7.43 -12.37
C GLY A 56 0.43 7.19 -12.52
N ALA A 57 -0.03 5.94 -12.63
CA ALA A 57 -1.45 5.62 -12.73
C ALA A 57 -2.07 5.38 -11.34
N VAL A 58 -3.34 5.79 -11.18
CA VAL A 58 -4.09 5.55 -9.94
C VAL A 58 -4.55 4.10 -9.91
N ARG A 59 -4.13 3.36 -8.89
CA ARG A 59 -4.47 1.93 -8.71
C ARG A 59 -5.59 1.71 -7.69
N ARG A 60 -5.62 2.51 -6.63
CA ARG A 60 -6.59 2.36 -5.54
C ARG A 60 -6.97 3.71 -4.95
N VAL A 61 -8.22 3.83 -4.54
CA VAL A 61 -8.77 5.00 -3.83
C VAL A 61 -9.54 4.47 -2.63
N GLY A 62 -9.19 4.91 -1.42
CA GLY A 62 -9.81 4.44 -0.18
C GLY A 62 -9.96 5.57 0.85
N PRO A 63 -10.83 5.43 1.86
CA PRO A 63 -10.97 6.43 2.91
C PRO A 63 -9.65 6.62 3.66
N ALA A 64 -9.37 7.82 4.20
CA ALA A 64 -8.10 8.07 4.90
C ALA A 64 -7.99 7.31 6.23
N SER A 65 -9.12 6.83 6.74
CA SER A 65 -9.27 5.91 7.87
C SER A 65 -9.34 4.45 7.47
N ALA A 66 -9.32 4.11 6.17
CA ALA A 66 -8.72 2.83 5.82
C ALA A 66 -7.26 3.01 6.20
N GLU A 67 -6.89 2.36 7.31
CA GLU A 67 -5.53 1.90 7.49
C GLU A 67 -5.03 1.57 6.09
N VAL A 68 -4.06 2.35 5.61
CA VAL A 68 -3.19 1.82 4.57
C VAL A 68 -2.69 0.59 5.28
N GLU A 69 -3.32 -0.55 4.99
CA GLU A 69 -2.83 -1.82 5.48
C GLU A 69 -1.43 -1.83 4.88
N ALA A 70 -0.46 -1.40 5.69
CA ALA A 70 0.94 -1.78 5.62
C ALA A 70 0.97 -3.28 5.96
N GLY A 71 0.10 -4.03 5.29
CA GLY A 71 -0.05 -5.44 5.32
C GLY A 71 1.07 -5.90 4.44
N CYS A 72 2.13 -6.33 5.10
CA CYS A 72 3.16 -7.06 4.41
C CYS A 72 2.51 -8.33 3.85
N GLU A 73 2.37 -8.42 2.53
CA GLU A 73 1.81 -9.60 1.89
C GLU A 73 2.90 -10.64 1.63
N LEU A 74 2.54 -11.91 1.80
CA LEU A 74 3.38 -13.05 1.42
C LEU A 74 3.29 -13.23 -0.10
N VAL A 75 4.32 -12.80 -0.82
CA VAL A 75 4.40 -12.89 -2.29
C VAL A 75 5.16 -14.11 -2.78
N GLY A 76 5.88 -14.79 -1.87
CA GLY A 76 6.69 -15.96 -2.17
C GLY A 76 6.17 -17.25 -1.54
N ASN A 77 6.65 -18.38 -2.06
CA ASN A 77 6.28 -19.68 -1.55
C ASN A 77 7.03 -19.99 -0.24
N VAL A 78 6.28 -20.17 0.85
CA VAL A 78 6.80 -20.47 2.19
C VAL A 78 6.55 -21.92 2.62
N ASP A 79 6.34 -22.86 1.69
CA ASP A 79 6.17 -24.29 2.02
C ASP A 79 7.37 -24.94 2.70
N PHE A 80 8.54 -24.29 2.68
CA PHE A 80 9.71 -24.72 3.47
C PHE A 80 9.55 -24.43 4.97
N LEU A 81 8.60 -23.58 5.37
CA LEU A 81 8.32 -23.28 6.77
C LEU A 81 7.34 -24.30 7.36
N PRO A 82 7.54 -24.74 8.62
CA PRO A 82 6.58 -25.55 9.34
C PRO A 82 5.19 -24.88 9.36
N PRO A 83 4.08 -25.64 9.30
CA PRO A 83 2.73 -25.08 9.24
C PRO A 83 2.39 -24.14 10.42
N ALA A 84 2.90 -24.44 11.62
CA ALA A 84 2.75 -23.57 12.79
C ALA A 84 3.46 -22.22 12.63
N VAL A 85 4.59 -22.19 11.93
CA VAL A 85 5.36 -20.96 11.65
C VAL A 85 4.67 -20.14 10.56
N ARG A 86 4.12 -20.80 9.53
CA ARG A 86 3.33 -20.14 8.47
C ARG A 86 2.12 -19.38 9.03
N GLN A 87 1.37 -20.00 9.94
CA GLN A 87 0.24 -19.32 10.59
C GLN A 87 0.68 -18.10 11.39
N ARG A 88 1.75 -18.21 12.18
CA ARG A 88 2.28 -17.08 12.94
C ARG A 88 2.79 -15.94 12.05
N VAL A 89 3.45 -16.27 10.94
CA VAL A 89 3.91 -15.29 9.96
C VAL A 89 2.70 -14.60 9.31
N ALA A 90 1.72 -15.36 8.83
CA ALA A 90 0.51 -14.78 8.24
C ALA A 90 -0.26 -13.88 9.22
N GLU A 91 -0.36 -14.28 10.49
CA GLU A 91 -1.00 -13.49 11.54
C GLU A 91 -0.20 -12.23 11.89
N ALA A 92 1.12 -12.33 12.00
CA ALA A 92 2.01 -11.19 12.24
C ALA A 92 1.97 -10.17 11.08
N LEU A 93 1.91 -10.66 9.85
CA LEU A 93 1.78 -9.86 8.63
C LEU A 93 0.42 -9.15 8.56
N LYS A 94 -0.65 -9.82 8.98
CA LYS A 94 -2.02 -9.28 9.01
C LYS A 94 -2.23 -8.27 10.14
N THR A 95 -1.61 -8.49 11.30
CA THR A 95 -1.79 -7.65 12.49
C THR A 95 -0.71 -6.56 12.63
N GLY A 96 0.36 -6.63 11.84
CA GLY A 96 1.55 -5.78 11.99
C GLY A 96 2.35 -6.05 13.27
N ASN A 97 1.98 -7.07 14.05
CA ASN A 97 2.64 -7.41 15.31
C ASN A 97 3.64 -8.56 15.09
N TYR A 98 4.92 -8.21 14.98
CA TYR A 98 5.97 -9.17 14.67
C TYR A 98 6.58 -9.87 15.90
N ARG A 99 6.09 -9.62 17.13
CA ARG A 99 6.70 -10.14 18.36
C ARG A 99 6.93 -11.66 18.30
N GLY A 100 8.21 -12.05 18.39
CA GLY A 100 8.62 -13.46 18.38
C GLY A 100 8.78 -14.08 16.98
N VAL A 101 8.49 -13.33 15.91
CA VAL A 101 8.80 -13.69 14.51
C VAL A 101 9.57 -12.59 13.77
N GLU A 102 10.02 -11.53 14.47
CA GLU A 102 10.75 -10.38 13.92
C GLU A 102 11.88 -10.79 12.97
N LYS A 103 12.81 -11.61 13.48
CA LYS A 103 13.96 -12.09 12.70
C LYS A 103 13.55 -12.91 11.49
N LEU A 104 12.47 -13.69 11.62
CA LEU A 104 11.95 -14.54 10.54
C LEU A 104 11.32 -13.70 9.43
N ILE A 105 10.58 -12.65 9.81
CA ILE A 105 9.98 -11.69 8.89
C ILE A 105 11.06 -10.89 8.16
N GLU A 106 12.13 -10.47 8.84
CA GLU A 106 13.28 -9.83 8.21
C GLU A 106 14.00 -10.75 7.21
N ASP A 107 14.22 -12.01 7.55
CA ASP A 107 14.78 -13.01 6.62
C ASP A 107 13.87 -13.21 5.40
N LEU A 108 12.56 -13.34 5.61
CA LEU A 108 11.58 -13.47 4.53
C LEU A 108 11.52 -12.22 3.65
N LYS A 109 11.70 -11.01 4.20
CA LYS A 109 11.85 -9.77 3.42
C LYS A 109 13.14 -9.78 2.59
N ARG A 110 14.27 -10.20 3.17
CA ARG A 110 15.56 -10.31 2.45
C ARG A 110 15.51 -11.33 1.31
N MET A 111 14.74 -12.40 1.50
CA MET A 111 14.49 -13.41 0.47
C MET A 111 13.46 -12.96 -0.58
N GLY A 112 12.84 -11.79 -0.43
CA GLY A 112 11.79 -11.30 -1.33
C GLY A 112 10.48 -12.09 -1.24
N LEU A 113 10.27 -12.85 -0.16
CA LEU A 113 9.08 -13.67 0.06
C LEU A 113 7.96 -12.89 0.76
N VAL A 114 8.31 -11.83 1.47
CA VAL A 114 7.38 -10.91 2.14
C VAL A 114 7.55 -9.52 1.57
N ARG A 115 6.46 -8.89 1.13
CA ARG A 115 6.45 -7.57 0.51
C ARG A 115 5.54 -6.63 1.30
N CYS A 116 6.14 -5.59 1.86
CA CYS A 116 5.43 -4.58 2.64
C CYS A 116 5.11 -3.36 1.80
N LEU A 117 3.85 -2.95 1.83
CA LEU A 117 3.37 -1.67 1.28
C LEU A 117 3.76 -0.49 2.17
#